data_AF-A0A8S3V3T8-F1
#
_entry.id   AF-A0A8S3V3T8-F1
#
_cell.length_a   1.000
_cell.length_b   1.000
_cell.length_c   1.000
_cell.angle_alpha   90.00
_cell.angle_beta   90.00
_cell.angle_gamma   90.00
#
_symmetry.space_group_name_H-M   'P 1'
#
loop_
_entity.id
_entity.type
_entity.pdbx_description
1 polymer ?
#
loop_
_entity_poly.entity_id
_entity_poly.type
_entity_poly.pdbx_seq_one_letter_code
_entity_poly.pdbx_strand_id
1 'polypeptide(L)'
;MKIKQEASGWPKWCRSEEDKRKYIKNYYDREGIWLNAENIKKNPGLRQLAKLMLNSFWGKFGQRTNLPQKTYVSDVTVFFDMLTMIAAYTTAQARLKLYQYLERSDRRALYADTDSIVFTVAPGEWEPELGDYLGDLTNEIPDNDIDVFVTGGPKNYAFKLKTPDNEGIQTFAKFRGITLNHKNSLDINFDTIFNMVVNNRDGHITVLDENKIARDPKKSKIITRTEAKDYKIVFDKRVILNELYSIPYGM
;
A
#
# COMPACT_ATOMS: atom_id res chain seq x y z
N MET A 1 -6.34 17.87 4.01
CA MET A 1 -7.17 16.96 3.18
C MET A 1 -7.73 17.63 1.94
N LYS A 2 -8.37 18.80 2.05
CA LYS A 2 -8.86 19.62 0.92
C LYS A 2 -7.91 19.70 -0.29
N ILE A 3 -6.68 20.18 -0.08
CA ILE A 3 -5.66 20.34 -1.14
C ILE A 3 -5.37 19.01 -1.88
N LYS A 4 -5.30 17.90 -1.14
CA LYS A 4 -5.09 16.56 -1.73
C LYS A 4 -6.24 16.19 -2.66
N GLN A 5 -7.47 16.49 -2.28
CA GLN A 5 -8.66 16.18 -3.09
C GLN A 5 -8.73 17.09 -4.32
N GLU A 6 -8.59 18.40 -4.14
CA GLU A 6 -8.60 19.38 -5.25
C GLU A 6 -7.51 19.07 -6.30
N ALA A 7 -6.30 18.71 -5.84
CA ALA A 7 -5.21 18.32 -6.73
C ALA A 7 -5.40 16.97 -7.44
N SER A 8 -6.42 16.18 -7.07
CA SER A 8 -6.75 14.92 -7.76
C SER A 8 -7.46 15.17 -9.09
N GLY A 9 -8.06 16.35 -9.26
CA GLY A 9 -8.93 16.67 -10.39
C GLY A 9 -10.34 16.14 -10.20
N TRP A 10 -11.15 16.29 -11.25
CA TRP A 10 -12.55 15.88 -11.26
C TRP A 10 -12.69 14.35 -11.43
N PRO A 11 -13.66 13.72 -10.75
CA PRO A 11 -14.03 12.32 -11.00
C PRO A 11 -14.41 12.06 -12.47
N LYS A 12 -14.26 10.81 -12.92
CA LYS A 12 -14.56 10.40 -14.32
C LYS A 12 -16.01 10.67 -14.74
N TRP A 13 -16.94 10.64 -13.78
CA TRP A 13 -18.36 10.87 -14.02
C TRP A 13 -18.75 12.35 -14.06
N CYS A 14 -17.87 13.27 -13.63
CA CYS A 14 -18.15 14.70 -13.67
C CYS A 14 -17.92 15.28 -15.08
N ARG A 15 -18.97 15.31 -15.91
CA ARG A 15 -18.89 15.82 -17.29
C ARG A 15 -19.60 17.16 -17.47
N SER A 16 -20.70 17.39 -16.76
CA SER A 16 -21.44 18.65 -16.81
C SER A 16 -21.17 19.55 -15.60
N GLU A 17 -21.62 20.81 -15.67
CA GLU A 17 -21.55 21.73 -14.53
C GLU A 17 -22.47 21.29 -13.38
N GLU A 18 -23.60 20.64 -13.67
CA GLU A 18 -24.47 20.02 -12.67
C GLU A 18 -23.74 18.90 -11.93
N ASP A 19 -22.99 18.04 -12.65
CA ASP A 19 -22.21 16.97 -12.02
C ASP A 19 -21.14 17.54 -11.09
N LYS A 20 -20.46 18.61 -11.52
CA LYS A 20 -19.44 19.30 -10.70
C LYS A 20 -20.04 19.88 -9.43
N ARG A 21 -21.20 20.53 -9.52
CA ARG A 21 -21.93 21.05 -8.35
C ARG A 21 -22.38 19.92 -7.43
N LYS A 22 -22.88 18.83 -8.00
CA LYS A 22 -23.29 17.63 -7.27
C LYS A 22 -22.10 17.01 -6.53
N TYR A 23 -20.93 16.90 -7.17
CA TYR A 23 -19.72 16.40 -6.53
C TYR A 23 -19.29 17.25 -5.34
N ILE A 24 -19.22 18.57 -5.50
CA ILE A 24 -18.83 19.49 -4.41
C ILE A 24 -19.81 19.37 -3.25
N LYS A 25 -21.12 19.34 -3.54
CA LYS A 25 -22.16 19.20 -2.51
C LYS A 25 -22.04 17.86 -1.78
N ASN A 26 -21.96 16.75 -2.51
CA ASN A 26 -21.80 15.42 -1.93
C ASN A 26 -20.53 15.30 -1.07
N TYR A 27 -19.43 15.93 -1.51
CA TYR A 27 -18.19 15.93 -0.75
C TYR A 27 -18.34 16.71 0.55
N TYR A 28 -19.06 17.83 0.54
CA TYR A 28 -19.38 18.56 1.76
C TYR A 28 -20.31 17.75 2.68
N ASP A 29 -21.40 17.19 2.15
CA ASP A 29 -22.39 16.44 2.93
C ASP A 29 -21.76 15.21 3.61
N ARG A 30 -20.76 14.59 2.97
CA ARG A 30 -20.07 13.40 3.48
C ARG A 30 -18.86 13.71 4.36
N GLU A 31 -17.99 14.63 3.93
CA GLU A 31 -16.69 14.88 4.57
C GLU A 31 -16.66 16.16 5.40
N GLY A 32 -17.70 16.99 5.33
CA GLY A 32 -17.77 18.30 5.98
C GLY A 32 -16.82 19.35 5.39
N ILE A 33 -16.29 19.13 4.19
CA ILE A 33 -15.27 19.98 3.57
C ILE A 33 -15.77 20.58 2.26
N TRP A 34 -15.79 21.90 2.17
CA TRP A 34 -16.05 22.60 0.91
C TRP A 34 -14.83 22.56 -0.01
N LEU A 35 -15.02 22.01 -1.21
CA LEU A 35 -14.03 22.06 -2.29
C LEU A 35 -14.24 23.34 -3.13
N ASN A 36 -13.15 23.96 -3.56
CA ASN A 36 -13.18 25.10 -4.45
C ASN A 36 -13.10 24.62 -5.90
N ALA A 37 -14.15 24.84 -6.69
CA ALA A 37 -14.24 24.37 -8.08
C ALA A 37 -13.03 24.79 -8.93
N GLU A 38 -12.54 26.02 -8.75
CA GLU A 38 -11.40 26.59 -9.48
C GLU A 38 -10.07 25.88 -9.16
N ASN A 39 -9.94 25.33 -7.94
CA ASN A 39 -8.75 24.62 -7.50
C ASN A 39 -8.78 23.14 -7.88
N ILE A 40 -9.93 22.59 -8.30
CA ILE A 40 -10.04 21.19 -8.71
C ILE A 40 -9.40 21.02 -10.09
N LYS A 41 -8.12 20.68 -10.08
CA LYS A 41 -7.33 20.42 -11.28
C LYS A 41 -6.31 19.33 -10.98
N LYS A 42 -6.17 18.38 -11.91
CA LYS A 42 -5.19 17.29 -11.80
C LYS A 42 -3.77 17.90 -11.70
N ASN A 43 -3.17 17.81 -10.52
CA ASN A 43 -1.82 18.27 -10.25
C ASN A 43 -1.09 17.18 -9.44
N PRO A 44 -0.35 16.27 -10.12
CA PRO A 44 0.27 15.13 -9.46
C PRO A 44 1.33 15.54 -8.43
N GLY A 45 2.09 16.61 -8.69
CA GLY A 45 3.11 17.13 -7.76
C GLY A 45 2.49 17.70 -6.49
N LEU A 46 1.49 18.57 -6.61
CA LEU A 46 0.79 19.14 -5.46
C LEU A 46 0.04 18.05 -4.66
N ARG A 47 -0.58 17.10 -5.35
CA ARG A 47 -1.22 15.94 -4.70
C ARG A 47 -0.21 15.12 -3.91
N GLN A 48 0.98 14.86 -4.47
CA GLN A 48 2.04 14.13 -3.78
C GLN A 48 2.52 14.88 -2.54
N LEU A 49 2.74 16.20 -2.64
CA LEU A 49 3.13 17.04 -1.51
C LEU A 49 2.05 17.03 -0.41
N ALA A 50 0.78 17.22 -0.78
CA ALA A 50 -0.32 17.20 0.17
C ALA A 50 -0.47 15.82 0.85
N LYS A 51 -0.27 14.72 0.09
CA LYS A 51 -0.23 13.35 0.64
C LYS A 51 0.95 13.16 1.60
N LEU A 52 2.13 13.66 1.25
CA LEU A 52 3.33 13.59 2.08
C LEU A 52 3.14 14.32 3.41
N MET A 53 2.54 15.51 3.39
CA MET A 53 2.24 16.27 4.60
C MET A 53 1.28 15.52 5.52
N LEU A 54 0.19 14.95 4.97
CA LEU A 54 -0.78 14.16 5.76
C LEU A 54 -0.14 12.93 6.40
N ASN A 55 0.65 12.18 5.63
CA ASN A 55 1.33 10.98 6.13
C ASN A 55 2.39 11.32 7.17
N SER A 56 3.15 12.40 6.96
CA SER A 56 4.14 12.89 7.93
C SER A 56 3.49 13.36 9.23
N PHE A 57 2.32 14.00 9.14
CA PHE A 57 1.57 14.45 10.30
C PHE A 57 1.17 13.26 11.19
N TRP A 58 0.59 12.20 10.61
CA TRP A 58 0.31 10.96 11.35
C TRP A 58 1.59 10.35 11.95
N GLY A 59 2.69 10.31 11.19
CA GLY A 59 3.98 9.81 11.67
C GLY A 59 4.52 10.60 12.88
N LYS A 60 4.19 11.89 13.00
CA LYS A 60 4.52 12.71 14.15
C LYS A 60 3.77 12.28 15.41
N PHE A 61 2.50 11.88 15.29
CA PHE A 61 1.73 11.32 16.42
C PHE A 61 2.22 9.94 16.86
N GLY A 62 2.84 9.17 15.97
CA GLY A 62 3.43 7.87 16.28
C GLY A 62 4.93 7.93 16.63
N GLN A 63 5.50 9.13 16.79
CA GLN A 63 6.94 9.29 16.95
C GLN A 63 7.39 8.74 18.31
N ARG A 64 8.41 7.87 18.31
CA ARG A 64 9.03 7.38 19.54
C ARG A 64 9.65 8.55 20.31
N THR A 65 9.20 8.75 21.54
CA THR A 65 9.69 9.77 22.48
C THR A 65 11.03 9.41 23.12
N ASN A 66 11.51 8.17 22.93
CA ASN A 66 12.74 7.65 23.54
C ASN A 66 14.05 8.13 22.86
N LEU A 67 13.99 9.30 22.24
CA LEU A 67 15.13 10.11 21.80
C LEU A 67 15.20 11.30 22.76
N PRO A 68 16.38 11.69 23.29
CA PRO A 68 16.46 12.75 24.28
C PRO A 68 15.83 14.04 23.75
N GLN A 69 14.66 14.37 24.30
CA GLN A 69 13.92 15.60 24.06
C GLN A 69 13.64 16.23 25.41
N LYS A 70 14.01 17.50 25.57
CA LYS A 70 13.75 18.25 26.79
C LYS A 70 12.65 19.26 26.50
N THR A 71 11.50 19.09 27.14
CA THR A 71 10.42 20.06 27.14
C THR A 71 9.85 20.11 28.54
N TYR A 72 9.73 21.31 29.10
CA TYR A 72 9.14 21.51 30.41
C TYR A 72 7.63 21.61 30.23
N VAL A 73 6.91 20.66 30.84
CA VAL A 73 5.45 20.60 30.82
C VAL A 73 4.97 20.72 32.26
N SER A 74 4.13 21.72 32.53
CA SER A 74 3.61 22.04 33.87
C SER A 74 2.13 21.72 34.04
N ASP A 75 1.49 21.12 33.04
CA ASP A 75 0.04 20.96 32.95
C ASP A 75 -0.32 19.51 32.53
N VAL A 76 -1.23 18.85 33.26
CA VAL A 76 -1.65 17.44 33.05
C VAL A 76 -2.43 17.25 31.74
N THR A 77 -3.16 18.26 31.26
CA THR A 77 -3.81 18.30 29.94
C THR A 77 -2.76 18.29 28.83
N VAL A 78 -1.69 19.05 29.02
CA VAL A 78 -0.57 19.15 28.07
C VAL A 78 0.22 17.82 27.97
N PHE A 79 0.13 16.93 28.97
CA PHE A 79 0.75 15.60 28.98
C PHE A 79 -0.09 14.52 28.24
N PHE A 80 -1.42 14.51 28.36
CA PHE A 80 -2.29 13.62 27.56
C PHE A 80 -2.44 14.10 26.11
N ASP A 81 -2.25 15.40 25.87
CA ASP A 81 -2.10 15.99 24.55
C ASP A 81 -0.84 15.48 23.81
N MET A 82 0.19 14.99 24.49
CA MET A 82 1.47 14.53 23.92
C MET A 82 1.43 13.20 23.12
N LEU A 83 0.36 12.96 22.36
CA LEU A 83 0.43 12.21 21.10
C LEU A 83 0.95 10.74 21.22
N THR A 84 0.13 9.82 21.70
CA THR A 84 0.29 8.38 21.34
C THR A 84 -1.07 7.69 21.17
N MET A 85 -2.08 8.09 21.95
CA MET A 85 -3.43 7.53 21.88
C MET A 85 -4.13 7.79 20.54
N ILE A 86 -3.96 8.98 19.94
CA ILE A 86 -4.53 9.30 18.62
C ILE A 86 -3.92 8.42 17.51
N ALA A 87 -2.60 8.21 17.53
CA ALA A 87 -1.94 7.31 16.58
C ALA A 87 -2.40 5.86 16.75
N ALA A 88 -2.51 5.39 18.00
CA ALA A 88 -3.02 4.05 18.29
C ALA A 88 -4.48 3.89 17.81
N TYR A 89 -5.34 4.85 18.12
CA TYR A 89 -6.76 4.83 17.74
C TYR A 89 -6.95 4.88 16.23
N THR A 90 -6.26 5.81 15.53
CA THR A 90 -6.32 5.89 14.06
C THR A 90 -5.83 4.60 13.40
N THR A 91 -4.76 3.99 13.93
CA THR A 91 -4.26 2.72 13.40
C THR A 91 -5.22 1.56 13.69
N ALA A 92 -5.84 1.53 14.88
CA ALA A 92 -6.84 0.54 15.24
C ALA A 92 -8.07 0.64 14.35
N GLN A 93 -8.60 1.85 14.14
CA GLN A 93 -9.74 2.11 13.27
C GLN A 93 -9.43 1.74 11.81
N ALA A 94 -8.24 2.06 11.30
CA ALA A 94 -7.82 1.63 9.96
C ALA A 94 -7.79 0.10 9.83
N ARG A 95 -7.28 -0.61 10.84
CA ARG A 95 -7.28 -2.08 10.87
C ARG A 95 -8.68 -2.67 10.95
N LEU A 96 -9.56 -2.11 11.79
CA LEU A 96 -10.95 -2.54 11.88
C LEU A 96 -11.67 -2.34 10.55
N LYS A 97 -11.41 -1.23 9.85
CA LYS A 97 -11.98 -0.97 8.52
C LYS A 97 -11.51 -2.01 7.50
N LEU A 98 -10.21 -2.33 7.48
CA LEU A 98 -9.69 -3.40 6.63
C LEU A 98 -10.28 -4.76 7.01
N TYR A 99 -10.43 -5.04 8.31
CA TYR A 99 -10.99 -6.27 8.82
C TYR A 99 -12.45 -6.49 8.37
N GLN A 100 -13.27 -5.43 8.29
CA GLN A 100 -14.63 -5.52 7.76
C GLN A 100 -14.68 -6.07 6.33
N TYR A 101 -13.69 -5.71 5.49
CA TYR A 101 -13.58 -6.23 4.13
C TYR A 101 -13.03 -7.66 4.11
N LEU A 102 -12.08 -7.97 4.99
CA LEU A 102 -11.54 -9.33 5.15
C LEU A 102 -12.60 -10.32 5.63
N GLU A 103 -13.46 -9.94 6.56
CA GLU A 103 -14.54 -10.79 7.08
C GLU A 103 -15.56 -11.13 5.99
N ARG A 104 -15.89 -10.17 5.11
CA ARG A 104 -16.82 -10.39 3.98
C ARG A 104 -16.20 -11.16 2.81
N SER A 105 -14.90 -11.03 2.61
CA SER A 105 -14.19 -11.78 1.58
C SER A 105 -13.83 -13.19 2.06
N ASP A 106 -13.63 -13.37 3.37
CA ASP A 106 -13.31 -14.63 4.03
C ASP A 106 -12.21 -15.41 3.28
N ARG A 107 -12.48 -16.63 2.82
CA ARG A 107 -11.52 -17.49 2.10
C ARG A 107 -11.09 -16.94 0.75
N ARG A 108 -11.77 -15.93 0.21
CA ARG A 108 -11.42 -15.28 -1.06
C ARG A 108 -10.29 -14.27 -0.91
N ALA A 109 -9.98 -13.82 0.30
CA ALA A 109 -8.87 -12.88 0.54
C ALA A 109 -7.51 -13.57 0.40
N LEU A 110 -6.78 -13.23 -0.67
CA LEU A 110 -5.46 -13.76 -0.98
C LEU A 110 -4.34 -13.02 -0.24
N TYR A 111 -4.45 -11.69 -0.14
CA TYR A 111 -3.44 -10.84 0.47
C TYR A 111 -4.06 -9.55 1.02
N ALA A 112 -3.46 -9.01 2.08
CA ALA A 112 -3.79 -7.67 2.57
C ALA A 112 -2.54 -6.97 3.13
N ASP A 113 -2.41 -5.68 2.87
CA ASP A 113 -1.36 -4.83 3.45
C ASP A 113 -1.90 -3.44 3.73
N THR A 114 -1.99 -3.10 5.02
CA THR A 114 -2.30 -1.78 5.60
C THR A 114 -3.64 -1.17 5.17
N ASP A 115 -3.81 -0.91 3.89
CA ASP A 115 -4.93 -0.24 3.23
C ASP A 115 -5.32 -0.87 1.87
N SER A 116 -4.77 -2.05 1.56
CA SER A 116 -5.03 -2.80 0.33
C SER A 116 -5.46 -4.24 0.62
N ILE A 117 -6.33 -4.78 -0.24
CA ILE A 117 -6.79 -6.17 -0.22
C ILE A 117 -6.74 -6.72 -1.65
N VAL A 118 -6.27 -7.94 -1.82
CA VAL A 118 -6.34 -8.72 -3.05
C VAL A 118 -7.21 -9.94 -2.75
N PHE A 119 -8.24 -10.15 -3.55
CA PHE A 119 -9.21 -11.22 -3.35
C PHE A 119 -9.70 -11.78 -4.68
N THR A 120 -10.24 -12.99 -4.67
CA THR A 120 -10.87 -13.62 -5.84
C THR A 120 -12.33 -13.20 -5.97
N VAL A 121 -12.81 -13.06 -7.21
CA VAL A 121 -14.20 -12.72 -7.52
C VAL A 121 -14.78 -13.76 -8.48
N ALA A 122 -15.93 -14.34 -8.13
CA ALA A 122 -16.76 -15.12 -9.05
C ALA A 122 -18.08 -14.41 -9.36
N PRO A 123 -18.75 -14.72 -10.49
CA PRO A 123 -20.01 -14.07 -10.88
C PRO A 123 -21.08 -14.17 -9.78
N GLY A 124 -21.60 -13.02 -9.34
CA GLY A 124 -22.64 -12.93 -8.32
C GLY A 124 -22.14 -12.92 -6.88
N GLU A 125 -20.83 -12.97 -6.65
CA GLU A 125 -20.26 -12.81 -5.31
C GLU A 125 -20.22 -11.34 -4.86
N TRP A 126 -20.04 -11.13 -3.56
CA TRP A 126 -19.88 -9.79 -3.01
C TRP A 126 -18.57 -9.13 -3.47
N GLU A 127 -18.71 -7.90 -3.93
CA GLU A 127 -17.63 -6.96 -4.24
C GLU A 127 -17.73 -5.70 -3.37
N PRO A 128 -16.59 -5.11 -2.97
CA PRO A 128 -16.58 -3.85 -2.24
C PRO A 128 -17.08 -2.69 -3.12
N GLU A 129 -17.86 -1.80 -2.51
CA GLU A 129 -18.24 -0.54 -3.14
C GLU A 129 -17.00 0.33 -3.36
N LEU A 130 -16.81 0.75 -4.61
CA LEU A 130 -15.75 1.67 -4.98
C LEU A 130 -16.25 3.10 -4.92
N GLY A 131 -15.35 4.04 -4.65
CA GLY A 131 -15.71 5.45 -4.61
C GLY A 131 -14.53 6.41 -4.74
N ASP A 132 -14.87 7.67 -4.97
CA ASP A 132 -13.91 8.77 -5.18
C ASP A 132 -13.67 9.61 -3.91
N TYR A 133 -14.33 9.27 -2.80
CA TYR A 133 -14.25 10.03 -1.55
C TYR A 133 -13.20 9.48 -0.60
N LEU A 134 -13.01 10.17 0.52
CA LEU A 134 -11.99 9.79 1.48
C LEU A 134 -12.37 8.47 2.17
N GLY A 135 -11.43 7.53 2.17
CA GLY A 135 -11.62 6.23 2.82
C GLY A 135 -12.41 5.21 2.00
N ASP A 136 -12.87 5.59 0.80
CA ASP A 136 -13.41 4.63 -0.16
C ASP A 136 -12.29 3.74 -0.73
N LEU A 137 -12.68 2.53 -1.12
CA LEU A 137 -11.80 1.65 -1.87
C LEU A 137 -11.72 2.15 -3.32
N THR A 138 -10.52 2.13 -3.87
CA THR A 138 -10.26 2.46 -5.28
C THR A 138 -9.68 1.23 -5.96
N ASN A 139 -10.21 0.87 -7.12
CA ASN A 139 -9.59 -0.16 -7.94
C ASN A 139 -8.27 0.37 -8.53
N GLU A 140 -7.15 -0.25 -8.14
CA GLU A 140 -5.81 0.12 -8.63
C GLU A 140 -5.59 -0.30 -10.10
N ILE A 141 -6.35 -1.27 -10.59
CA ILE A 141 -6.20 -1.86 -11.93
C ILE A 141 -7.59 -1.86 -12.62
N PRO A 142 -8.12 -0.69 -12.98
CA PRO A 142 -9.49 -0.57 -13.47
C PRO A 142 -9.70 -1.18 -14.86
N ASP A 143 -8.63 -1.30 -15.66
CA ASP A 143 -8.71 -1.69 -17.07
C ASP A 143 -8.27 -3.14 -17.32
N ASN A 144 -7.86 -3.88 -16.28
CA ASN A 144 -7.38 -5.26 -16.41
C ASN A 144 -7.74 -6.09 -15.18
N ASP A 145 -7.90 -7.40 -15.38
CA ASP A 145 -8.04 -8.36 -14.29
C ASP A 145 -6.70 -9.03 -13.96
N ILE A 146 -6.54 -9.48 -12.73
CA ILE A 146 -5.41 -10.32 -12.33
C ILE A 146 -5.71 -11.76 -12.75
N ASP A 147 -4.87 -12.31 -13.63
CA ASP A 147 -4.97 -13.70 -14.08
C ASP A 147 -4.32 -14.65 -13.06
N VAL A 148 -3.11 -14.31 -12.62
CA VAL A 148 -2.38 -15.12 -11.64
C VAL A 148 -1.79 -14.22 -10.58
N PHE A 149 -2.04 -14.56 -9.31
CA PHE A 149 -1.47 -13.89 -8.15
C PHE A 149 -0.60 -14.87 -7.35
N VAL A 150 0.60 -14.42 -6.96
CA VAL A 150 1.55 -15.21 -6.16
C VAL A 150 2.06 -14.36 -5.02
N THR A 151 2.10 -14.93 -3.81
CA THR A 151 2.71 -14.30 -2.64
C THR A 151 3.76 -15.20 -2.01
N GLY A 152 4.91 -14.61 -1.69
CA GLY A 152 5.99 -15.25 -0.91
C GLY A 152 6.05 -14.73 0.53
N GLY A 153 4.98 -14.09 1.01
CA GLY A 153 4.87 -13.53 2.35
C GLY A 153 4.63 -12.01 2.39
N PRO A 154 4.71 -11.39 3.58
CA PRO A 154 4.41 -9.97 3.76
C PRO A 154 5.31 -9.06 2.89
N LYS A 155 4.68 -8.21 2.08
CA LYS A 155 5.33 -7.26 1.15
C LYS A 155 6.18 -7.92 0.05
N ASN A 156 5.94 -9.21 -0.20
CA ASN A 156 6.57 -10.00 -1.25
C ASN A 156 5.48 -10.68 -2.08
N TYR A 157 5.12 -10.09 -3.21
CA TYR A 157 4.09 -10.60 -4.10
C TYR A 157 4.35 -10.23 -5.55
N ALA A 158 3.80 -11.02 -6.46
CA ALA A 158 3.81 -10.74 -7.89
C ALA A 158 2.48 -11.20 -8.52
N PHE A 159 2.09 -10.53 -9.59
CA PHE A 159 0.88 -10.87 -10.32
C PHE A 159 1.02 -10.63 -11.82
N LYS A 160 0.25 -11.41 -12.59
CA LYS A 160 0.10 -11.29 -14.05
C LYS A 160 -1.27 -10.71 -14.35
N LEU A 161 -1.33 -9.73 -15.24
CA LEU A 161 -2.59 -9.17 -15.73
C LEU A 161 -3.08 -9.92 -16.95
N LYS A 162 -4.40 -10.04 -17.06
CA LYS A 162 -5.10 -10.54 -18.23
C LYS A 162 -5.20 -9.41 -19.25
N THR A 163 -4.35 -9.44 -20.28
CA THR A 163 -4.46 -8.50 -21.40
C THR A 163 -5.52 -9.01 -22.40
N PRO A 164 -6.51 -8.18 -22.80
CA PRO A 164 -7.55 -8.58 -23.76
C PRO A 164 -7.01 -8.82 -25.18
N ASP A 165 -5.91 -8.16 -25.54
CA ASP A 165 -5.25 -8.27 -26.84
C ASP A 165 -3.80 -8.68 -26.63
N ASN A 166 -3.27 -9.55 -27.50
CA ASN A 166 -1.94 -10.18 -27.48
C ASN A 166 -0.71 -9.23 -27.43
N GLU A 167 -0.84 -8.00 -26.95
CA GLU A 167 0.26 -7.06 -26.66
C GLU A 167 0.86 -7.33 -25.28
N GLY A 168 1.46 -8.52 -25.13
CA GLY A 168 2.36 -8.84 -24.02
C GLY A 168 1.68 -9.13 -22.68
N ILE A 169 2.20 -10.14 -21.98
CA ILE A 169 1.81 -10.43 -20.60
C ILE A 169 2.44 -9.36 -19.71
N GLN A 170 1.62 -8.49 -19.11
CA GLN A 170 2.12 -7.52 -18.15
C GLN A 170 2.29 -8.19 -16.78
N THR A 171 3.52 -8.19 -16.28
CA THR A 171 3.85 -8.75 -14.97
C THR A 171 4.26 -7.65 -14.00
N PHE A 172 3.79 -7.75 -12.76
CA PHE A 172 4.16 -6.85 -11.68
C PHE A 172 4.73 -7.67 -10.54
N ALA A 173 5.80 -7.17 -9.94
CA ALA A 173 6.42 -7.80 -8.79
C ALA A 173 6.83 -6.75 -7.77
N LYS A 174 6.64 -7.06 -6.49
CA LYS A 174 6.99 -6.20 -5.36
C LYS A 174 7.77 -7.02 -4.35
N PHE A 175 9.01 -6.60 -4.12
CA PHE A 175 9.93 -7.25 -3.20
C PHE A 175 10.38 -6.29 -2.12
N ARG A 176 10.23 -6.69 -0.87
CA ARG A 176 10.72 -5.91 0.25
C ARG A 176 12.24 -6.11 0.37
N GLY A 177 12.97 -4.99 0.44
CA GLY A 177 14.41 -4.99 0.77
C GLY A 177 15.35 -5.13 -0.43
N ILE A 178 14.81 -5.42 -1.62
CA ILE A 178 15.54 -5.47 -2.88
C ILE A 178 15.07 -4.33 -3.77
N THR A 179 16.01 -3.55 -4.29
CA THR A 179 15.70 -2.50 -5.27
C THR A 179 15.47 -3.18 -6.62
N LEU A 180 14.29 -2.96 -7.21
CA LEU A 180 13.97 -3.44 -8.56
C LEU A 180 14.65 -2.55 -9.61
N ASN A 181 15.92 -2.84 -9.87
CA ASN A 181 16.65 -2.31 -11.03
C ASN A 181 16.48 -3.29 -12.20
N HIS A 182 16.70 -2.84 -13.45
CA HIS A 182 16.58 -3.69 -14.63
C HIS A 182 17.37 -5.01 -14.51
N LYS A 183 18.60 -4.98 -13.98
CA LYS A 183 19.42 -6.18 -13.72
C LYS A 183 18.73 -7.12 -12.71
N ASN A 184 18.33 -6.58 -11.56
CA ASN A 184 17.69 -7.34 -10.49
C ASN A 184 16.31 -7.89 -10.90
N SER A 185 15.58 -7.22 -11.80
CA SER A 185 14.31 -7.71 -12.33
C SER A 185 14.47 -8.85 -13.34
N LEU A 186 15.66 -9.06 -13.90
CA LEU A 186 15.95 -10.25 -14.70
C LEU A 186 16.10 -11.47 -13.77
N ASP A 187 16.82 -11.31 -12.67
CA ASP A 187 17.06 -12.38 -11.70
C ASP A 187 15.80 -12.69 -10.89
N ILE A 188 15.08 -11.65 -10.43
CA ILE A 188 13.85 -11.78 -9.67
C ILE A 188 12.68 -11.21 -10.47
N ASN A 189 11.92 -12.12 -11.06
CA ASN A 189 10.70 -11.83 -11.80
C ASN A 189 9.52 -12.67 -11.26
N PHE A 190 8.36 -12.57 -11.92
CA PHE A 190 7.18 -13.35 -11.57
C PHE A 190 7.46 -14.86 -11.61
N ASP A 191 8.09 -15.35 -12.68
CA ASP A 191 8.31 -16.79 -12.87
C ASP A 191 9.29 -17.33 -11.83
N THR A 192 10.25 -16.50 -11.40
CA THR A 192 11.15 -16.82 -10.30
C THR A 192 10.39 -17.04 -8.99
N ILE A 193 9.51 -16.11 -8.58
CA ILE A 193 8.71 -16.30 -7.35
C ILE A 193 7.78 -17.50 -7.50
N PHE A 194 7.10 -17.61 -8.65
CA PHE A 194 6.18 -18.70 -8.90
C PHE A 194 6.86 -20.05 -8.69
N ASN A 195 8.04 -20.24 -9.27
CA ASN A 195 8.84 -21.45 -9.09
C ASN A 195 9.31 -21.64 -7.65
N MET A 196 9.72 -20.58 -6.94
CA MET A 196 10.09 -20.70 -5.53
C MET A 196 8.91 -21.10 -4.65
N VAL A 197 7.71 -20.56 -4.89
CA VAL A 197 6.50 -20.88 -4.09
C VAL A 197 6.02 -22.31 -4.37
N VAL A 198 6.03 -22.74 -5.62
CA VAL A 198 5.50 -24.04 -6.04
C VAL A 198 6.52 -25.16 -5.85
N ASN A 199 7.75 -24.97 -6.34
CA ASN A 199 8.73 -26.05 -6.52
C ASN A 199 9.92 -26.00 -5.56
N ASN A 200 10.37 -24.81 -5.12
CA ASN A 200 11.63 -24.66 -4.38
C ASN A 200 11.53 -23.66 -3.22
N ARG A 201 10.80 -24.05 -2.17
CA ARG A 201 10.43 -23.17 -1.05
C ARG A 201 11.58 -22.82 -0.10
N ASP A 202 12.53 -23.74 0.08
CA ASP A 202 13.71 -23.55 0.93
C ASP A 202 14.89 -22.90 0.16
N GLY A 203 14.71 -22.69 -1.14
CA GLY A 203 15.68 -22.04 -2.00
C GLY A 203 15.89 -20.57 -1.64
N HIS A 204 17.04 -20.05 -2.07
CA HIS A 204 17.35 -18.62 -1.99
C HIS A 204 17.93 -18.14 -3.31
N ILE A 205 17.75 -16.87 -3.59
CA ILE A 205 18.28 -16.21 -4.78
C ILE A 205 19.13 -15.05 -4.34
N THR A 206 20.41 -15.09 -4.66
CA THR A 206 21.33 -14.00 -4.35
C THR A 206 21.28 -12.96 -5.46
N VAL A 207 20.79 -11.77 -5.12
CA VAL A 207 20.82 -10.60 -6.01
C VAL A 207 22.07 -9.78 -5.71
N LEU A 208 22.82 -9.46 -6.75
CA LEU A 208 24.03 -8.66 -6.65
C LEU A 208 23.77 -7.22 -7.15
N ASP A 209 23.77 -6.27 -6.23
CA ASP A 209 23.70 -4.84 -6.53
C ASP A 209 25.11 -4.22 -6.44
N GLU A 210 25.78 -4.08 -7.58
CA GLU A 210 27.15 -3.57 -7.66
C GLU A 210 27.27 -2.08 -7.32
N ASN A 211 26.20 -1.31 -7.50
CA ASN A 211 26.23 0.15 -7.42
C ASN A 211 25.32 0.69 -6.31
N LYS A 212 25.22 -0.01 -5.18
CA LYS A 212 24.36 0.41 -4.08
C LYS A 212 24.87 1.68 -3.42
N ILE A 213 24.10 2.75 -3.54
CA ILE A 213 24.34 3.99 -2.80
C ILE A 213 23.97 3.75 -1.33
N ALA A 214 24.95 3.91 -0.44
CA ALA A 214 24.81 3.75 0.99
C ALA A 214 25.42 4.96 1.73
N ARG A 215 24.85 5.31 2.89
CA ARG A 215 25.42 6.32 3.78
C ARG A 215 26.30 5.63 4.82
N ASP A 216 27.55 6.05 4.92
CA ASP A 216 28.41 5.68 6.04
C ASP A 216 28.01 6.53 7.26
N PRO A 217 27.42 5.95 8.33
CA PRO A 217 26.97 6.70 9.49
C PRO A 217 28.13 7.27 10.31
N LYS A 218 29.32 6.67 10.25
CA LYS A 218 30.50 7.12 11.00
C LYS A 218 31.18 8.30 10.32
N LYS A 219 31.26 8.27 8.98
CA LYS A 219 31.94 9.32 8.19
C LYS A 219 30.97 10.37 7.64
N SER A 220 29.67 10.17 7.78
CA SER A 220 28.61 10.99 7.16
C SER A 220 28.84 11.22 5.65
N LYS A 221 29.45 10.25 4.98
CA LYS A 221 29.71 10.28 3.53
C LYS A 221 28.78 9.32 2.80
N ILE A 222 28.41 9.71 1.58
CA ILE A 222 27.72 8.82 0.64
C ILE A 222 28.79 8.02 -0.08
N ILE A 223 28.64 6.69 -0.07
CA ILE A 223 29.55 5.76 -0.74
C ILE A 223 28.74 4.84 -1.65
N THR A 224 29.35 4.42 -2.75
CA THR A 224 28.84 3.32 -3.59
C THR A 224 29.53 2.04 -3.14
N ARG A 225 28.77 0.97 -2.92
CA ARG A 225 29.31 -0.34 -2.55
C ARG A 225 28.56 -1.45 -3.28
N THR A 226 29.24 -2.57 -3.50
CA THR A 226 28.60 -3.81 -3.91
C THR A 226 27.88 -4.42 -2.71
N GLU A 227 26.62 -4.82 -2.90
CA GLU A 227 25.78 -5.47 -1.89
C GLU A 227 25.17 -6.74 -2.50
N ALA A 228 25.44 -7.89 -1.87
CA ALA A 228 24.76 -9.14 -2.18
C ALA A 228 23.61 -9.35 -1.18
N LYS A 229 22.43 -9.73 -1.69
CA LYS A 229 21.24 -9.98 -0.88
C LYS A 229 20.59 -11.30 -1.26
N ASP A 230 20.42 -12.15 -0.26
CA ASP A 230 19.66 -13.39 -0.43
C ASP A 230 18.18 -13.10 -0.27
N TYR A 231 17.45 -13.28 -1.36
CA TYR A 231 16.00 -13.36 -1.37
C TYR A 231 15.55 -14.76 -0.95
N LYS A 232 14.64 -14.82 0.02
CA LYS A 232 14.01 -16.06 0.48
C LYS A 232 12.52 -15.82 0.64
N ILE A 233 11.72 -16.85 0.40
CA ILE A 233 10.32 -16.84 0.78
C ILE A 233 10.24 -16.94 2.30
N VAL A 234 9.41 -16.10 2.91
CA VAL A 234 9.25 -16.06 4.37
C VAL A 234 7.79 -16.21 4.73
N PHE A 235 7.42 -17.40 5.21
CA PHE A 235 6.13 -17.71 5.81
C PHE A 235 6.29 -17.93 7.32
N ASP A 236 6.81 -16.92 8.03
CA ASP A 236 7.01 -16.97 9.49
C ASP A 236 5.69 -16.97 10.28
N LYS A 237 4.60 -16.47 9.67
CA LYS A 237 3.32 -16.22 10.33
C LYS A 237 2.15 -17.07 9.84
N ARG A 238 2.38 -17.99 8.88
CA ARG A 238 1.35 -18.88 8.35
C ARG A 238 1.87 -20.29 8.20
N VAL A 239 1.01 -21.27 8.42
CA VAL A 239 1.23 -22.68 8.12
C VAL A 239 0.64 -22.95 6.74
N ILE A 240 1.46 -23.50 5.85
CA ILE A 240 1.01 -23.93 4.51
C ILE A 240 0.40 -25.33 4.65
N LEU A 241 -0.85 -25.48 4.24
CA LEU A 241 -1.56 -26.75 4.13
C LEU A 241 -1.25 -27.40 2.77
N ASN A 242 -1.74 -28.63 2.58
CA ASN A 242 -1.66 -29.30 1.28
C ASN A 242 -2.34 -28.43 0.21
N GLU A 243 -1.76 -28.39 -1.00
CA GLU A 243 -2.25 -27.61 -2.15
C GLU A 243 -2.13 -26.08 -2.07
N LEU A 244 -1.05 -25.54 -1.47
CA LEU A 244 -0.72 -24.09 -1.45
C LEU A 244 -1.67 -23.20 -0.63
N TYR A 245 -2.67 -23.78 0.03
CA TYR A 245 -3.47 -23.07 1.03
C TYR A 245 -2.62 -22.72 2.25
N SER A 246 -2.91 -21.60 2.92
CA SER A 246 -2.22 -21.25 4.16
C SER A 246 -3.15 -20.70 5.22
N ILE A 247 -2.96 -21.15 6.45
CA ILE A 247 -3.68 -20.69 7.64
C ILE A 247 -2.73 -19.90 8.55
N PRO A 248 -3.20 -18.85 9.24
CA PRO A 248 -2.37 -18.17 10.23
C PRO A 248 -2.03 -19.12 11.39
N TYR A 249 -0.86 -18.93 12.01
CA TYR A 249 -0.54 -19.66 13.25
C TYR A 249 -1.56 -19.32 14.35
N GLY A 250 -2.10 -20.34 15.02
CA GLY A 250 -2.99 -20.19 16.17
C GLY A 250 -4.50 -20.17 15.89
N MET A 251 -4.92 -20.52 14.66
CA MET A 251 -6.29 -20.95 14.37
C MET A 251 -6.45 -22.46 14.54
#